data_AF-A0A645J409-F1
#
_entry.id   AF-A0A645J409-F1
#
_cell.length_a   1.000
_cell.length_b   1.000
_cell.length_c   1.000
_cell.angle_alpha   90.00
_cell.angle_beta   90.00
_cell.angle_gamma   90.00
#
_symmetry.space_group_name_H-M   'P 1'
#
loop_
_entity.id
_entity.type
_entity.pdbx_description
1 polymer ?
#
loop_
_entity_poly.entity_id
_entity_poly.type
_entity_poly.pdbx_seq_one_letter_code
_entity_poly.pdbx_strand_id
1 'polypeptide(L)'
;MQAEAARTLGFSAWQAFCLISLPQAAKIAKPTYQSTLVNLIQWTSVVGYVTITDLTRVINNIGSRTMQPLFMILVGMLLYLALAYLCYGAFALAETSSRKKAERRMAK
;
A
#
# COMPACT_ATOMS: atom_id res chain seq x y z
N MET A 1 -0.65 30.02 13.65
CA MET A 1 -1.31 30.96 12.69
C MET A 1 -2.83 30.82 12.60
N GLN A 2 -3.46 29.69 12.22
CA GLN A 2 -4.94 29.64 12.11
C GLN A 2 -5.70 29.55 13.44
N ALA A 3 -5.19 28.78 14.39
CA ALA A 3 -5.75 28.70 15.74
C ALA A 3 -5.60 30.03 16.52
N GLU A 4 -4.52 30.76 16.27
CA GLU A 4 -4.30 32.10 16.86
C GLU A 4 -5.18 33.16 16.20
N ALA A 5 -5.39 33.12 14.88
CA ALA A 5 -6.29 34.03 14.17
C ALA A 5 -7.76 33.86 14.59
N ALA A 6 -8.20 32.64 14.89
CA ALA A 6 -9.55 32.38 15.37
C ALA A 6 -9.79 32.93 16.78
N ARG A 7 -8.77 32.94 17.64
CA ARG A 7 -8.83 33.54 18.98
C ARG A 7 -8.91 35.06 18.93
N THR A 8 -8.24 35.72 17.98
CA THR A 8 -8.33 37.18 17.79
C THR A 8 -9.65 37.65 17.21
N LEU A 9 -10.39 36.77 16.52
CA LEU A 9 -11.71 37.06 15.94
C LEU A 9 -12.88 36.75 16.90
N GLY A 10 -12.60 36.32 18.14
CA GLY A 10 -13.64 36.03 19.14
C GLY A 10 -14.41 34.72 18.91
N PHE A 11 -13.94 33.84 18.02
CA PHE A 11 -14.59 32.56 17.79
C PHE A 11 -14.32 31.56 18.92
N SER A 12 -15.34 30.79 19.30
CA SER A 12 -15.15 29.63 20.20
C SER A 12 -14.27 28.57 19.53
N ALA A 13 -13.51 27.80 20.32
CA ALA A 13 -12.60 26.77 19.81
C ALA A 13 -13.31 25.73 18.91
N TRP A 14 -14.58 25.45 19.19
CA TRP A 14 -15.42 24.57 18.37
C TRP A 14 -15.82 25.19 17.02
N GLN A 15 -16.23 26.46 17.00
CA GLN A 15 -16.55 27.15 15.74
C GLN A 15 -15.32 27.28 14.85
N ALA A 16 -14.17 27.61 15.42
CA ALA A 16 -12.91 27.68 14.68
C ALA A 16 -12.54 26.34 14.04
N PHE A 17 -12.72 25.25 14.77
CA PHE A 17 -12.41 23.90 14.28
C PHE A 17 -13.35 23.49 13.14
N CYS A 18 -14.67 23.58 13.34
CA CYS A 18 -15.66 23.14 12.34
C CYS A 18 -15.67 24.01 11.08
N LEU A 19 -15.52 25.33 11.22
CA LEU A 19 -15.72 26.25 10.11
C LEU A 19 -14.44 26.54 9.31
N ILE A 20 -13.27 26.45 9.95
CA ILE A 20 -11.99 26.83 9.35
C ILE A 20 -11.10 25.60 9.15
N SER A 21 -10.76 24.89 10.23
CA SER A 21 -9.77 23.80 10.17
C SER A 21 -10.28 22.56 9.43
N LEU A 22 -11.55 22.19 9.63
CA LEU A 22 -12.15 20.98 9.06
C LEU A 22 -12.31 21.03 7.52
N PRO A 23 -12.91 22.07 6.92
CA PRO A 23 -13.00 22.17 5.46
C PRO A 23 -11.63 22.37 4.80
N GLN A 24 -10.67 22.98 5.50
CA GLN A 24 -9.33 23.16 4.98
C GLN A 24 -8.52 21.86 4.97
N ALA A 25 -8.57 21.10 6.06
CA ALA A 25 -7.97 19.77 6.11
C ALA A 25 -8.56 18.84 5.04
N ALA A 26 -9.88 18.87 4.83
CA ALA A 26 -10.55 18.07 3.79
C ALA A 26 -10.10 18.44 2.36
N LYS A 27 -9.94 19.74 2.06
CA LYS A 27 -9.44 20.23 0.76
C LYS A 27 -8.01 19.81 0.47
N ILE A 28 -7.15 19.77 1.50
CA ILE A 28 -5.75 19.34 1.37
C ILE A 28 -5.66 17.82 1.26
N ALA A 29 -6.44 17.10 2.06
CA ALA A 29 -6.39 15.64 2.10
C ALA A 29 -6.91 14.99 0.80
N LYS A 30 -7.95 15.55 0.17
CA LYS A 30 -8.55 15.02 -1.07
C LYS A 30 -7.53 14.77 -2.21
N PRO A 31 -6.73 15.76 -2.67
CA PRO A 31 -5.74 15.53 -3.72
C PRO A 31 -4.60 14.62 -3.26
N THR A 32 -4.22 14.64 -1.98
CA THR A 32 -3.19 13.75 -1.42
C THR A 32 -3.61 12.28 -1.49
N TYR A 33 -4.85 11.96 -1.14
CA TYR A 33 -5.37 10.59 -1.27
C TYR A 33 -5.41 10.14 -2.72
N GLN A 34 -5.89 11.00 -3.62
CA GLN A 34 -5.93 10.68 -5.05
C GLN A 34 -4.53 10.39 -5.61
N SER A 35 -3.55 11.24 -5.30
CA SER A 35 -2.16 11.04 -5.73
C SER A 35 -1.54 9.76 -5.18
N THR A 36 -1.82 9.44 -3.92
CA THR A 36 -1.30 8.21 -3.28
C THR A 36 -1.91 6.96 -3.91
N LEU A 37 -3.23 6.96 -4.16
CA LEU A 37 -3.92 5.85 -4.82
C LEU A 37 -3.44 5.62 -6.26
N VAL A 38 -3.26 6.69 -7.04
CA VAL A 38 -2.73 6.59 -8.41
C VAL A 38 -1.32 6.00 -8.40
N ASN A 39 -0.45 6.48 -7.49
CA ASN A 39 0.89 5.92 -7.34
C ASN A 39 0.85 4.43 -6.94
N LEU A 40 0.02 4.05 -5.97
CA LEU A 40 -0.16 2.66 -5.56
C LEU A 40 -0.56 1.76 -6.74
N ILE A 41 -1.55 2.17 -7.53
CA ILE A 41 -2.00 1.43 -8.71
C ILE A 41 -0.87 1.30 -9.74
N GLN A 42 -0.13 2.38 -9.98
CA GLN A 42 0.97 2.38 -10.93
C GLN A 42 2.10 1.43 -10.50
N TRP A 43 2.54 1.53 -9.25
CA TRP A 43 3.62 0.69 -8.72
C TRP A 43 3.21 -0.78 -8.62
N THR A 44 1.99 -1.08 -8.17
CA THR A 44 1.50 -2.46 -8.07
C THR A 44 1.31 -3.11 -9.45
N SER A 45 0.85 -2.35 -10.44
CA SER A 45 0.70 -2.82 -11.82
C SER A 45 2.05 -3.19 -12.44
N VAL A 46 3.05 -2.32 -12.31
CA VAL A 46 4.40 -2.57 -12.86
C VAL A 46 5.03 -3.80 -12.23
N VAL A 47 5.01 -3.89 -10.89
CA VAL A 47 5.59 -5.03 -10.17
C VAL A 47 4.85 -6.33 -10.50
N GLY A 48 3.52 -6.30 -10.57
CA GLY A 48 2.70 -7.46 -10.96
C GLY A 48 3.01 -7.96 -12.37
N TYR A 49 3.06 -7.05 -13.35
CA TYR A 49 3.39 -7.39 -14.73
C TYR A 49 4.79 -7.99 -14.89
N VAL A 50 5.80 -7.40 -14.25
CA VAL A 50 7.18 -7.92 -14.26
C VAL A 50 7.22 -9.32 -13.64
N THR A 51 6.54 -9.53 -12.51
CA THR A 51 6.51 -10.83 -11.84
C THR A 51 5.87 -11.92 -12.71
N ILE A 52 4.73 -11.63 -13.35
CA ILE A 52 4.04 -12.59 -14.22
C ILE A 52 4.90 -12.93 -15.44
N THR A 53 5.49 -11.91 -16.08
CA THR A 53 6.33 -12.12 -17.27
C THR A 53 7.60 -12.89 -16.95
N ASP A 54 8.26 -12.59 -15.83
CA ASP A 54 9.46 -13.30 -15.39
C ASP A 54 9.15 -14.77 -15.06
N LEU A 55 8.11 -15.02 -14.25
CA LEU A 55 7.70 -16.37 -13.89
C LEU A 55 7.29 -17.18 -15.12
N THR A 56 6.52 -16.58 -16.03
CA THR A 56 6.10 -17.24 -17.28
C THR A 56 7.29 -17.57 -18.17
N ARG A 57 8.33 -16.73 -18.21
CA ARG A 57 9.57 -17.04 -18.93
C ARG A 57 10.31 -18.23 -18.33
N VAL A 58 10.43 -18.28 -17.01
CA VAL A 58 11.07 -19.40 -16.31
C VAL A 58 10.31 -20.70 -16.57
N ILE A 59 8.98 -20.69 -16.43
CA ILE A 59 8.10 -21.84 -16.73
C ILE A 59 8.30 -22.30 -18.17
N ASN A 60 8.23 -21.40 -19.16
CA ASN A 60 8.40 -21.79 -20.56
C ASN A 60 9.81 -22.33 -20.85
N ASN A 61 10.85 -21.74 -20.28
CA ASN A 61 12.23 -22.19 -20.48
C ASN A 61 12.41 -23.64 -20.01
N ILE A 62 11.95 -23.97 -18.80
CA ILE A 62 12.07 -25.32 -18.29
C ILE A 62 11.10 -26.26 -19.03
N GLY A 63 9.91 -25.77 -19.40
CA GLY A 63 8.89 -26.55 -20.14
C GLY A 63 9.38 -26.99 -21.52
N SER A 64 10.06 -26.10 -22.26
CA SER A 64 10.69 -26.41 -23.54
C SER A 64 11.83 -27.42 -23.42
N ARG A 65 12.53 -27.48 -22.28
CA ARG A 65 13.56 -28.51 -22.03
C ARG A 65 12.96 -29.89 -21.76
N THR A 66 11.78 -29.91 -21.12
CA THR A 66 11.16 -31.15 -20.64
C THR A 66 10.14 -31.72 -21.64
N MET A 67 9.78 -30.98 -22.69
CA MET A 67 8.73 -31.32 -23.69
C MET A 67 7.38 -31.68 -23.05
N GLN A 68 7.13 -31.22 -21.81
CA GLN A 68 5.92 -31.47 -21.02
C GLN A 68 5.35 -30.15 -20.48
N PRO A 69 4.74 -29.31 -21.34
CA PRO A 69 4.29 -27.98 -20.96
C PRO A 69 3.18 -27.98 -19.90
N LEU A 70 2.29 -28.99 -19.89
CA LEU A 70 1.19 -29.08 -18.91
C LEU A 70 1.68 -29.25 -17.47
N PHE A 71 2.65 -30.12 -17.24
CA PHE A 71 3.21 -30.34 -15.91
C PHE A 71 3.93 -29.09 -15.39
N MET A 72 4.65 -28.39 -16.28
CA MET A 72 5.40 -27.18 -15.95
C MET A 72 4.49 -26.01 -15.55
N ILE A 73 3.34 -25.84 -16.21
CA ILE A 73 2.34 -24.83 -15.84
C ILE A 73 1.82 -25.09 -14.42
N LEU A 74 1.59 -26.35 -14.06
CA LEU A 74 1.10 -26.75 -12.74
C LEU A 74 2.13 -26.46 -11.64
N VAL A 75 3.41 -26.78 -11.88
CA VAL A 75 4.53 -26.43 -10.98
C VAL A 75 4.67 -24.91 -10.85
N GLY A 76 4.54 -24.18 -11.96
CA GLY A 76 4.57 -22.72 -12.00
C GLY A 76 3.46 -22.08 -11.16
N MET A 77 2.24 -22.62 -11.24
CA MET A 77 1.11 -22.17 -10.43
C MET A 77 1.37 -22.39 -8.92
N LEU A 78 1.94 -23.53 -8.55
CA LEU A 78 2.31 -23.82 -7.15
C LEU A 78 3.41 -22.88 -6.64
N LEU A 79 4.41 -22.57 -7.47
CA LEU A 79 5.46 -21.60 -7.13
C LEU A 79 4.89 -20.19 -6.94
N TYR A 80 4.00 -19.75 -7.83
CA TYR A 80 3.31 -18.46 -7.69
C TYR A 80 2.52 -18.40 -6.38
N LEU A 81 1.78 -19.46 -6.06
CA LEU A 81 0.99 -19.56 -4.84
C LEU A 81 1.90 -19.47 -3.59
N ALA A 82 3.02 -20.20 -3.58
CA ALA A 82 3.98 -20.18 -2.48
C ALA A 82 4.60 -18.78 -2.28
N LEU A 83 4.98 -18.10 -3.36
CA LEU A 83 5.48 -16.72 -3.33
C LEU A 83 4.42 -15.74 -2.81
N ALA A 84 3.17 -15.88 -3.24
CA ALA A 84 2.06 -15.06 -2.78
C ALA A 84 1.83 -15.22 -1.27
N TYR A 85 1.83 -16.46 -0.76
CA TYR A 85 1.72 -16.72 0.68
C TYR A 85 2.91 -16.18 1.48
N LEU A 86 4.13 -16.30 0.94
CA LEU A 86 5.34 -15.73 1.54
C LEU A 86 5.24 -14.20 1.67
N CYS A 87 4.85 -13.52 0.60
CA CYS A 87 4.65 -12.08 0.61
C CYS A 87 3.54 -11.68 1.59
N TYR A 88 2.40 -12.38 1.57
CA TYR A 88 1.31 -12.11 2.51
C TYR A 88 1.75 -12.27 3.97
N GLY A 89 2.50 -13.32 4.28
CA GLY A 89 3.10 -13.54 5.59
C GLY A 89 4.09 -12.44 5.98
N ALA A 90 4.95 -12.01 5.06
CA ALA A 90 5.91 -10.94 5.29
C ALA A 90 5.21 -9.60 5.59
N PHE A 91 4.13 -9.28 4.87
CA PHE A 91 3.30 -8.10 5.15
C PHE A 91 2.62 -8.20 6.52
N ALA A 92 2.04 -9.35 6.87
CA ALA A 92 1.43 -9.57 8.17
C ALA A 92 2.43 -9.39 9.33
N LEU A 93 3.66 -9.91 9.16
CA LEU A 93 4.73 -9.70 10.14
C LEU A 93 5.16 -8.22 10.22
N ALA A 94 5.28 -7.54 9.09
CA ALA A 94 5.64 -6.11 9.04
C ALA A 94 4.59 -5.21 9.70
N GLU A 95 3.31 -5.53 9.55
CA GLU A 95 2.20 -4.79 10.17
C GLU A 95 2.19 -4.95 11.70
N THR A 96 2.45 -6.16 12.20
CA THR A 96 2.56 -6.39 13.66
C THR A 96 3.76 -5.66 14.28
N SER A 97 4.86 -5.51 13.54
CA SER A 97 6.04 -4.75 13.98
C SER A 97 5.78 -3.24 13.96
N SER A 98 5.05 -2.74 12.98
CA SER A 98 4.68 -1.32 12.87
C SER A 98 3.72 -0.88 13.98
N ARG A 99 2.77 -1.74 14.38
CA ARG A 99 1.89 -1.49 15.53
C ARG A 99 2.67 -1.38 16.85
N LYS A 100 3.59 -2.32 17.11
CA LYS A 100 4.46 -2.32 18.30
C LYS A 100 5.39 -1.10 18.35
N LYS A 101 5.82 -0.58 17.19
CA LYS A 101 6.71 0.60 17.11
C LYS A 101 5.95 1.92 17.31
N ALA A 102 4.67 1.98 16.88
CA ALA A 102 3.78 3.11 17.15
C ALA A 102 3.40 3.21 18.63
N GLU A 103 3.08 2.08 19.28
CA GLU A 103 2.76 2.02 20.71
C GLU A 103 3.93 2.47 21.61
N ARG A 104 5.17 2.07 21.27
CA ARG A 104 6.38 2.50 22.00
C ARG A 104 6.71 3.99 21.86
N ARG A 105 6.23 4.66 20.82
CA ARG A 105 6.43 6.10 20.61
C ARG A 105 5.40 6.96 21.35
N MET A 106 4.23 6.42 21.67
CA MET A 106 3.18 7.09 22.46
C MET A 106 3.43 7.02 23.98
N ALA A 107 4.31 6.12 24.42
CA ALA A 107 4.65 5.90 25.84
C ALA A 107 5.89 6.71 26.31
N LYS A 108 6.35 7.67 25.51
CA LYS A 108 7.39 8.65 25.85
C LYS A 108 6.84 10.05 25.67
#